data_AF-A0A4J2BTI2-F1
#
_entry.id   AF-A0A4J2BTI2-F1
#
_cell.length_a   1.000
_cell.length_b   1.000
_cell.length_c   1.000
_cell.angle_alpha   90.00
_cell.angle_beta   90.00
_cell.angle_gamma   90.00
#
_symmetry.space_group_name_H-M   'P 1'
#
loop_
_entity.id
_entity.type
_entity.pdbx_description
1 polymer ?
#
loop_
_entity_poly.entity_id
_entity_poly.type
_entity_poly.pdbx_seq_one_letter_code
_entity_poly.pdbx_strand_id
1 'polypeptide(L)'
;MTRLEQAQLIVHLLTGQELYDIKEVVDCWIYIKEHFLGIEKETVQYDLLGNPMPKAKGEEEQEKLIDFEQDAEYIYASFLQAYGINLLKVQNELTWTEFKALLNALPDNTIMQQIIEIRAWKPEYGGDKNKMRKLQAKYSLGKEGEDND
;
A
#
# COMPACT_ATOMS: atom_id res chain seq x y z
N MET A 1 -11.81 24.49 -16.46
CA MET A 1 -11.60 23.30 -17.30
C MET A 1 -12.79 22.37 -17.10
N THR A 2 -13.45 21.95 -18.17
CA THR A 2 -14.58 21.01 -18.11
C THR A 2 -14.09 19.57 -17.91
N ARG A 3 -14.98 18.66 -17.49
CA ARG A 3 -14.63 17.22 -17.34
C ARG A 3 -14.17 16.60 -18.66
N LEU A 4 -14.69 17.07 -19.79
CA LEU A 4 -14.30 16.63 -21.12
C LEU A 4 -12.87 17.08 -21.47
N GLU A 5 -12.56 18.34 -21.23
CA GLU A 5 -11.20 18.89 -21.44
C GLU A 5 -10.18 18.17 -20.54
N GLN A 6 -10.55 17.83 -19.31
CA GLN A 6 -9.73 17.01 -18.41
C GLN A 6 -9.44 15.64 -19.01
N ALA A 7 -10.46 14.93 -19.51
CA ALA A 7 -10.28 13.62 -20.12
C ALA A 7 -9.41 13.68 -21.40
N GLN A 8 -9.64 14.67 -22.26
CA GLN A 8 -8.83 14.90 -23.46
C GLN A 8 -7.36 15.13 -23.13
N LEU A 9 -7.09 15.96 -22.14
CA LEU A 9 -5.72 16.30 -21.73
C LEU A 9 -5.01 15.10 -21.10
N ILE A 10 -5.73 14.29 -20.31
CA ILE A 10 -5.20 13.04 -19.75
C ILE A 10 -4.85 12.06 -20.85
N VAL A 11 -5.76 11.82 -21.81
CA VAL A 11 -5.48 10.90 -22.92
C VAL A 11 -4.31 11.40 -23.75
N HIS A 12 -4.28 12.70 -24.08
CA HIS A 12 -3.16 13.32 -24.79
C HIS A 12 -1.82 13.15 -24.06
N LEU A 13 -1.80 13.36 -22.74
CA LEU A 13 -0.59 13.20 -21.94
C LEU A 13 -0.08 11.75 -21.95
N LEU A 14 -1.00 10.77 -21.93
CA LEU A 14 -0.65 9.35 -21.83
C LEU A 14 -0.31 8.71 -23.19
N THR A 15 -0.92 9.17 -24.28
CA THR A 15 -0.77 8.54 -25.62
C THR A 15 -0.02 9.42 -26.61
N GLY A 16 0.12 10.72 -26.34
CA GLY A 16 0.62 11.71 -27.30
C GLY A 16 -0.37 12.03 -28.43
N GLN A 17 -1.59 11.47 -28.40
CA GLN A 17 -2.60 11.69 -29.44
C GLN A 17 -3.56 12.81 -29.05
N GLU A 18 -3.85 13.69 -29.99
CA GLU A 18 -4.93 14.69 -29.84
C GLU A 18 -6.25 14.09 -30.30
N LEU A 19 -7.10 13.72 -29.34
CA LEU A 19 -8.45 13.22 -29.61
C LEU A 19 -9.48 14.27 -29.25
N TYR A 20 -10.38 14.55 -30.20
CA TYR A 20 -11.40 15.58 -30.07
C TYR A 20 -12.81 15.00 -29.91
N ASP A 21 -13.09 13.82 -30.49
CA ASP A 21 -14.36 13.12 -30.31
C ASP A 21 -14.43 12.48 -28.91
N ILE A 22 -15.52 12.73 -28.21
CA ILE A 22 -15.77 12.19 -26.88
C ILE A 22 -15.80 10.66 -26.88
N LYS A 23 -16.28 10.03 -27.96
CA LYS A 23 -16.31 8.56 -28.07
C LYS A 23 -14.91 8.00 -28.11
N GLU A 24 -14.05 8.55 -28.96
CA GLU A 24 -12.65 8.14 -29.08
C GLU A 24 -11.88 8.36 -27.76
N VAL A 25 -12.09 9.50 -27.09
CA VAL A 25 -11.49 9.78 -25.78
C VAL A 25 -11.92 8.74 -24.73
N VAL A 26 -13.20 8.39 -24.70
CA VAL A 26 -13.73 7.39 -23.76
C VAL A 26 -13.21 6.00 -24.08
N ASP A 27 -13.19 5.59 -25.35
CA ASP A 27 -12.71 4.27 -25.77
C ASP A 27 -11.21 4.11 -25.46
N CYS A 28 -10.40 5.14 -25.76
CA CYS A 28 -8.99 5.15 -25.40
C CYS A 28 -8.79 5.13 -23.88
N TRP A 29 -9.59 5.86 -23.11
CA TRP A 29 -9.51 5.83 -21.64
C TRP A 29 -9.86 4.45 -21.08
N ILE A 30 -10.91 3.80 -21.57
CA ILE A 30 -11.29 2.44 -21.17
C ILE A 30 -10.14 1.48 -21.47
N TYR A 31 -9.57 1.55 -22.67
CA TYR A 31 -8.43 0.72 -23.07
C TYR A 31 -7.21 0.93 -22.16
N ILE A 32 -6.83 2.17 -21.89
CA ILE A 32 -5.72 2.50 -20.98
C ILE A 32 -6.00 1.94 -19.58
N LYS A 33 -7.22 2.16 -19.07
CA LYS A 33 -7.63 1.72 -17.76
C LYS A 33 -7.53 0.19 -17.63
N GLU A 34 -8.05 -0.56 -18.59
CA GLU A 34 -8.07 -2.02 -18.55
C GLU A 34 -6.69 -2.64 -18.78
N HIS A 35 -5.90 -2.11 -19.70
CA HIS A 35 -4.65 -2.74 -20.11
C HIS A 35 -3.39 -2.24 -19.41
N PHE A 36 -3.43 -1.06 -18.77
CA PHE A 36 -2.21 -0.45 -18.20
C PHE A 36 -2.37 0.01 -16.75
N LEU A 37 -3.57 0.46 -16.35
CA LEU A 37 -3.82 0.92 -14.97
C LEU A 37 -4.43 -0.18 -14.08
N GLY A 38 -5.20 -1.10 -14.68
CA GLY A 38 -5.91 -2.19 -14.02
C GLY A 38 -5.10 -3.48 -13.88
N ILE A 39 -3.77 -3.41 -13.96
CA ILE A 39 -2.93 -4.57 -13.68
C ILE A 39 -2.53 -4.51 -12.21
N GLU A 40 -3.33 -5.14 -11.34
CA GLU A 40 -2.73 -5.84 -10.22
C GLU A 40 -1.77 -6.84 -10.83
N LYS A 41 -0.47 -6.53 -10.81
CA LYS A 41 0.53 -7.51 -11.23
C LYS A 41 0.50 -8.59 -10.18
N GLU A 42 -0.30 -9.63 -10.39
CA GLU A 42 -0.04 -10.91 -9.75
C GLU A 42 1.36 -11.34 -10.19
N THR A 43 2.35 -11.06 -9.35
CA THR A 43 3.71 -11.52 -9.55
C THR A 43 3.73 -13.01 -9.27
N VAL A 44 3.46 -13.82 -10.30
CA VAL A 44 3.62 -15.28 -10.20
C VAL A 44 5.10 -15.57 -9.99
N GLN A 45 5.47 -16.06 -8.81
CA GLN A 45 6.83 -16.52 -8.53
C GLN A 45 7.03 -17.92 -9.10
N TYR A 46 8.17 -18.15 -9.75
CA TYR A 46 8.55 -19.44 -10.32
C TYR A 46 9.61 -20.11 -9.45
N ASP A 47 9.54 -21.43 -9.33
CA ASP A 47 10.61 -22.22 -8.68
C ASP A 47 11.85 -22.35 -9.59
N LEU A 48 12.90 -22.99 -9.08
CA LEU A 48 14.15 -23.24 -9.83
C LEU A 48 13.96 -24.10 -11.10
N LEU A 49 12.81 -24.77 -11.22
CA LEU A 49 12.44 -25.62 -12.35
C LEU A 49 11.44 -24.94 -13.31
N GLY A 50 11.08 -23.68 -13.04
CA GLY A 50 10.16 -22.90 -13.87
C GLY A 50 8.67 -23.21 -13.65
N ASN A 51 8.31 -23.95 -12.60
CA ASN A 51 6.91 -24.18 -12.25
C ASN A 51 6.38 -22.97 -11.46
N PRO A 52 5.12 -22.54 -11.69
CA PRO A 52 4.50 -21.55 -10.84
C PRO A 52 4.44 -22.08 -9.41
N MET A 53 4.99 -21.34 -8.45
CA MET A 53 4.88 -21.71 -7.05
C MET A 53 3.40 -21.74 -6.65
N PRO A 54 2.98 -22.68 -5.77
CA PRO A 54 1.63 -22.66 -5.23
C PRO A 54 1.39 -21.29 -4.61
N LYS A 55 0.38 -20.56 -5.09
CA LYS A 55 -0.07 -19.33 -4.45
C LYS A 55 -0.32 -19.68 -2.98
N ALA A 56 0.41 -19.05 -2.06
CA ALA A 56 0.04 -19.14 -0.66
C ALA A 56 -1.42 -18.70 -0.59
N LYS A 57 -2.28 -19.57 -0.05
CA LYS A 57 -3.73 -19.37 0.04
C LYS A 57 -4.06 -18.30 1.09
N GLY A 58 -3.52 -17.09 0.89
CA GLY A 58 -3.46 -16.00 1.87
C GLY A 58 -3.06 -14.64 1.31
N GLU A 59 -2.95 -14.48 -0.02
CA GLU A 59 -2.87 -13.12 -0.62
C GLU A 59 -4.25 -12.47 -0.76
N GLU A 60 -5.35 -13.24 -0.61
CA GLU A 60 -6.73 -12.72 -0.64
C GLU A 60 -7.17 -12.00 0.66
N GLU A 61 -6.31 -11.92 1.68
CA GLU A 61 -6.60 -11.14 2.91
C GLU A 61 -5.28 -10.95 3.67
N GLN A 62 -4.28 -10.28 3.08
CA GLN A 62 -3.26 -9.67 3.93
C GLN A 62 -3.98 -8.59 4.73
N GLU A 63 -4.38 -8.93 5.96
CA GLU A 63 -4.86 -7.97 6.94
C GLU A 63 -3.92 -6.76 6.85
N LYS A 64 -4.48 -5.59 6.49
CA LYS A 64 -3.69 -4.38 6.33
C LYS A 64 -3.02 -4.10 7.67
N LEU A 65 -1.73 -4.43 7.81
CA LEU A 65 -1.00 -4.25 9.07
C LEU A 65 -0.48 -2.81 9.23
N ILE A 66 -0.44 -2.06 8.13
CA ILE A 66 0.06 -0.68 8.07
C ILE A 66 -0.96 0.18 7.36
N ASP A 67 -1.36 1.27 8.01
CA ASP A 67 -2.12 2.35 7.42
C ASP A 67 -1.25 3.61 7.38
N PHE A 68 -0.88 4.07 6.18
CA PHE A 68 0.06 5.17 6.04
C PHE A 68 -0.44 6.50 6.63
N GLU A 69 -1.75 6.67 6.80
CA GLU A 69 -2.32 7.90 7.37
C GLU A 69 -2.37 7.80 8.89
N GLN A 70 -2.95 6.71 9.43
CA GLN A 70 -3.02 6.50 10.88
C GLN A 70 -1.63 6.27 11.50
N ASP A 71 -0.71 5.63 10.78
CA ASP A 71 0.61 5.28 11.28
C ASP A 71 1.69 6.30 10.94
N ALA A 72 1.33 7.43 10.32
CA ALA A 72 2.31 8.43 9.86
C ALA A 72 3.30 8.84 10.96
N GLU A 73 2.83 9.06 12.19
CA GLU A 73 3.67 9.43 13.34
C GLU A 73 4.64 8.31 13.76
N TYR A 74 4.19 7.05 13.74
CA TYR A 74 4.99 5.90 14.13
C TYR A 74 6.03 5.56 13.07
N ILE A 75 5.66 5.66 11.79
CA ILE A 75 6.58 5.52 10.66
C ILE A 75 7.66 6.59 10.78
N TYR A 76 7.27 7.86 10.97
CA TYR A 76 8.23 8.95 11.13
C TYR A 76 9.22 8.72 12.27
N ALA A 77 8.72 8.41 13.48
CA ALA A 77 9.56 8.16 14.64
C ALA A 77 10.50 6.96 14.44
N SER A 78 10.01 5.90 13.80
CA SER A 78 10.77 4.68 13.54
C SER A 78 11.89 4.90 12.53
N PHE A 79 11.64 5.67 11.47
CA PHE A 79 12.68 6.04 10.49
C PHE A 79 13.77 6.92 11.10
N LEU A 80 13.37 7.86 11.97
CA LEU A 80 14.32 8.70 12.67
C LEU A 80 15.16 7.89 13.67
N GLN A 81 14.55 6.94 14.38
CA GLN A 81 15.23 6.05 15.32
C GLN A 81 16.18 5.06 14.63
N ALA A 82 15.71 4.38 13.59
CA ALA A 82 16.44 3.27 12.96
C ALA A 82 17.55 3.75 12.02
N TYR A 83 17.29 4.82 11.26
CA TYR A 83 18.16 5.24 10.17
C TYR A 83 18.65 6.68 10.32
N GLY A 84 18.16 7.44 11.30
CA GLY A 84 18.44 8.87 11.39
C GLY A 84 17.81 9.69 10.26
N ILE A 85 16.83 9.13 9.54
CA ILE A 85 16.21 9.76 8.38
C ILE A 85 15.01 10.59 8.82
N ASN A 86 15.05 11.89 8.55
CA ASN A 86 13.90 12.76 8.70
C ASN A 86 13.08 12.76 7.40
N LEU A 87 12.01 11.96 7.36
CA LEU A 87 11.16 11.80 6.17
C LEU A 87 10.60 13.13 5.62
N LEU A 88 10.38 14.12 6.48
CA LEU A 88 9.88 15.44 6.06
C LEU A 88 10.93 16.25 5.29
N LYS A 89 12.23 15.94 5.45
CA LYS A 89 13.33 16.64 4.76
C LYS A 89 13.71 15.98 3.44
N VAL A 90 13.46 14.68 3.26
CA VAL A 90 13.94 13.89 2.12
C VAL A 90 12.86 13.58 1.08
N GLN A 91 11.75 14.32 1.06
CA GLN A 91 10.57 14.03 0.21
C GLN A 91 10.88 13.92 -1.31
N ASN A 92 11.94 14.57 -1.79
CA ASN A 92 12.35 14.55 -3.20
C ASN A 92 13.62 13.73 -3.48
N GLU A 93 14.22 13.16 -2.44
CA GLU A 93 15.47 12.40 -2.54
C GLU A 93 15.22 10.90 -2.30
N LEU A 94 14.27 10.58 -1.42
CA LEU A 94 13.91 9.21 -1.08
C LEU A 94 12.83 8.70 -2.03
N THR A 95 13.19 7.76 -2.91
CA THR A 95 12.23 7.14 -3.82
C THR A 95 11.26 6.23 -3.07
N TRP A 96 10.07 6.00 -3.65
CA TRP A 96 9.08 5.09 -3.05
C TRP A 96 9.61 3.67 -2.83
N THR A 97 10.45 3.17 -3.74
CA THR A 97 11.06 1.84 -3.62
C THR A 97 12.01 1.77 -2.42
N GLU A 98 12.84 2.80 -2.22
CA GLU A 98 13.74 2.89 -1.06
C GLU A 98 12.95 3.03 0.23
N PHE A 99 11.92 3.89 0.26
CA PHE A 99 11.03 4.03 1.41
C PHE A 99 10.42 2.68 1.81
N LYS A 100 9.84 1.93 0.86
CA LYS A 100 9.26 0.61 1.14
C LYS A 100 10.30 -0.40 1.63
N ALA A 101 11.50 -0.40 1.05
CA ALA A 101 12.58 -1.28 1.49
C ALA A 101 12.99 -0.99 2.94
N LEU A 102 13.12 0.29 3.29
CA LEU A 102 13.45 0.73 4.65
C LEU A 102 12.33 0.42 5.66
N LEU A 103 11.07 0.61 5.25
CA LEU A 103 9.90 0.31 6.07
C LEU A 103 9.82 -1.19 6.39
N ASN A 104 10.04 -2.06 5.40
CA ASN A 104 10.00 -3.51 5.58
C ASN A 104 11.19 -4.07 6.37
N ALA A 105 12.30 -3.32 6.42
CA ALA A 105 13.52 -3.69 7.14
C ALA A 105 13.65 -2.99 8.50
N LEU A 106 12.56 -2.43 9.04
CA LEU A 106 12.59 -1.77 10.34
C LEU A 106 13.02 -2.74 11.45
N PRO A 107 13.93 -2.33 12.34
CA PRO A 107 14.29 -3.15 13.50
C PRO A 107 13.12 -3.38 14.47
N ASP A 108 13.10 -4.55 15.12
CA ASP A 108 12.07 -4.98 16.10
C ASP A 108 11.90 -4.02 17.29
N ASN A 109 12.92 -3.23 17.61
CA ASN A 109 12.87 -2.26 18.70
C ASN A 109 12.21 -0.92 18.31
N THR A 110 11.72 -0.79 17.08
CA THR A 110 11.02 0.43 16.63
C THR A 110 9.54 0.37 16.95
N ILE A 111 8.92 1.53 17.20
CA ILE A 111 7.50 1.59 17.57
C ILE A 111 6.59 1.08 16.45
N MET A 112 6.93 1.33 15.19
CA MET A 112 6.16 0.84 14.06
C MET A 112 6.23 -0.69 13.96
N GLN A 113 7.41 -1.29 14.12
CA GLN A 113 7.56 -2.74 14.10
C GLN A 113 6.81 -3.41 15.25
N GLN A 114 6.82 -2.81 16.44
CA GLN A 114 6.01 -3.28 17.57
C GLN A 114 4.50 -3.21 17.29
N ILE A 115 4.02 -2.15 16.61
CA ILE A 115 2.62 -2.03 16.22
C ILE A 115 2.24 -3.13 15.21
N ILE A 116 3.11 -3.40 14.23
CA ILE A 116 2.92 -4.49 13.27
C ILE A 116 2.82 -5.83 14.01
N GLU A 117 3.72 -6.10 14.95
CA GLU A 117 3.69 -7.31 15.77
C GLU A 117 2.41 -7.41 16.62
N ILE A 118 1.99 -6.31 17.25
CA ILE A 118 0.74 -6.26 18.02
C ILE A 118 -0.45 -6.58 17.13
N ARG A 119 -0.53 -5.97 15.93
CA ARG A 119 -1.62 -6.22 14.97
C ARG A 119 -1.61 -7.65 14.46
N ALA A 120 -0.44 -8.19 14.11
CA ALA A 120 -0.28 -9.55 13.60
C ALA A 120 -0.40 -10.64 14.68
N TRP A 121 -0.38 -10.28 15.97
CA TRP A 121 -0.40 -11.26 17.05
C TRP A 121 -1.70 -12.06 17.08
N LYS A 122 -1.56 -13.39 17.14
CA LYS A 122 -2.65 -14.34 17.36
C LYS A 122 -2.52 -15.01 18.73
N PRO A 123 -3.63 -15.42 19.37
CA PRO A 123 -3.62 -16.08 20.68
C PRO A 123 -2.77 -17.36 20.78
N GLU A 124 -2.46 -17.96 19.63
CA GLU A 124 -1.64 -19.16 19.48
C GLU A 124 -0.14 -18.90 19.75
N TYR A 125 0.34 -17.66 19.56
CA TYR A 125 1.73 -17.29 19.83
C TYR A 125 2.04 -17.17 21.34
N GLY A 126 1.05 -17.38 22.22
CA GLY A 126 1.22 -17.32 23.66
C GLY A 126 1.36 -15.89 24.21
N GLY A 127 1.65 -15.78 25.51
CA GLY A 127 1.72 -14.50 26.23
C GLY A 127 0.42 -14.12 26.95
N ASP A 128 0.43 -12.93 27.57
CA ASP A 128 -0.73 -12.40 28.29
C ASP A 128 -1.81 -11.94 27.30
N LYS A 129 -2.78 -12.81 27.06
CA LYS A 129 -3.90 -12.58 26.15
C LYS A 129 -4.68 -11.31 26.48
N ASN A 130 -4.84 -10.98 27.76
CA ASN A 130 -5.60 -9.80 28.16
C ASN A 130 -4.83 -8.51 27.85
N LYS A 131 -3.51 -8.52 28.07
CA LYS A 131 -2.64 -7.41 27.69
C LYS A 131 -2.59 -7.22 26.18
N MET A 132 -2.41 -8.31 25.42
CA MET A 132 -2.33 -8.24 23.96
C MET A 132 -3.63 -7.74 23.33
N ARG A 133 -4.79 -8.20 23.79
CA ARG A 133 -6.10 -7.69 23.32
C ARG A 133 -6.27 -6.19 23.56
N LYS A 134 -5.82 -5.67 24.71
CA LYS A 134 -5.86 -4.22 24.98
C LYS A 134 -4.96 -3.43 24.04
N LEU A 135 -3.78 -3.96 23.72
CA LEU A 135 -2.85 -3.33 22.78
C LEU A 135 -3.40 -3.37 21.35
N GLN A 136 -3.97 -4.49 20.92
CA GLN A 136 -4.65 -4.60 19.62
C GLN A 136 -5.81 -3.62 19.50
N ALA A 137 -6.64 -3.48 20.54
CA ALA A 137 -7.72 -2.49 20.53
C ALA A 137 -7.21 -1.04 20.51
N LYS A 138 -6.03 -0.77 21.08
CA LYS A 138 -5.42 0.58 21.05
C LYS A 138 -4.88 0.94 19.67
N TYR A 139 -4.28 -0.03 18.97
CA TYR A 139 -3.61 0.18 17.69
C TYR A 139 -4.40 -0.37 16.50
N SER A 140 -5.67 -0.73 16.69
CA SER A 140 -6.51 -1.25 15.62
C SER A 140 -6.71 -0.19 14.55
N LEU A 141 -6.62 -0.58 13.29
CA LEU A 141 -7.04 0.29 12.20
C LEU A 141 -8.55 0.46 12.27
N GLY A 142 -9.01 1.71 12.42
CA GLY A 142 -10.43 2.01 12.35
C GLY A 142 -10.97 1.57 10.99
N LYS A 143 -12.08 0.82 10.96
CA LYS A 143 -12.87 0.66 9.74
C LYS A 143 -13.59 1.99 9.49
N GLU A 144 -13.08 2.80 8.57
CA GLU A 144 -13.92 3.83 7.98
C GLU A 144 -14.95 3.17 7.04
N GLY A 145 -16.22 3.19 7.46
CA GLY A 145 -17.38 3.10 6.55
C GLY A 145 -17.97 1.72 6.23
N GLU A 146 -18.64 1.09 7.21
CA GLU A 146 -19.81 0.22 6.96
C GLU A 146 -20.99 0.70 7.82
N ASP A 147 -21.34 1.98 7.69
CA ASP A 147 -22.70 2.46 8.02
C ASP A 147 -23.40 2.74 6.67
N ASN A 148 -23.90 1.69 6.04
CA ASN A 148 -24.97 1.80 5.06
C ASN A 148 -26.29 1.72 5.85
N ASP A 149 -26.99 2.86 5.97
CA ASP A 149 -28.44 2.91 6.19
C ASP A 149 -29.01 4.18 5.52
#